data_AF-A0A9D9GRR3-F1
#
_entry.id   AF-A0A9D9GRR3-F1
#
_cell.length_a   1.000
_cell.length_b   1.000
_cell.length_c   1.000
_cell.angle_alpha   90.00
_cell.angle_beta   90.00
_cell.angle_gamma   90.00
#
_symmetry.space_group_name_H-M   'P 1'
#
loop_
_entity.id
_entity.type
_entity.pdbx_description
1 polymer ?
#
loop_
_entity_poly.entity_id
_entity_poly.type
_entity_poly.pdbx_seq_one_letter_code
_entity_poly.pdbx_strand_id
1 'polypeptide(L)'
;MEDPDGDSIYTAKILVKYDPEVPVEYKFKILPNRNISLPNNGWESVQNRILDVNGRKKIKAPYIEFGDIRRVARFIVDAKNLISKKVFLPLKGDILQIELNLDGKCTLTDALTASENSIYETAVMIPLKVKKIRYRLVKNINIPLTDWRDIFVGIRGKITNIK
;
A
#
# COMPACT_ATOMS: atom_id res chain seq x y z
N MET A 1 -13.20 -9.60 -17.23
CA MET A 1 -14.17 -10.01 -16.19
C MET A 1 -14.72 -8.71 -15.65
N GLU A 2 -15.96 -8.38 -16.01
CA GLU A 2 -16.61 -7.15 -15.57
C GLU A 2 -17.31 -7.41 -14.24
N ASP A 3 -17.31 -6.41 -13.37
CA ASP A 3 -17.92 -6.38 -12.04
C ASP A 3 -19.38 -5.92 -12.20
N PRO A 4 -20.39 -6.83 -12.26
CA PRO A 4 -21.72 -6.51 -12.78
C PRO A 4 -22.58 -5.65 -11.83
N ASP A 5 -22.28 -5.70 -10.54
CA ASP A 5 -22.99 -5.03 -9.44
C ASP A 5 -22.12 -3.96 -8.76
N GLY A 6 -20.83 -3.87 -9.10
CA GLY A 6 -19.91 -2.87 -8.58
C GLY A 6 -19.52 -3.11 -7.12
N ASP A 7 -19.81 -4.31 -6.60
CA ASP A 7 -19.46 -4.70 -5.23
C ASP A 7 -18.08 -5.36 -5.15
N SER A 8 -17.42 -5.56 -6.30
CA SER A 8 -16.10 -6.18 -6.43
C SER A 8 -16.03 -7.64 -5.97
N ILE A 9 -17.16 -8.37 -5.98
CA ILE A 9 -17.22 -9.80 -5.66
C ILE A 9 -17.11 -10.63 -6.95
N TYR A 10 -15.93 -11.21 -7.16
CA TYR A 10 -15.69 -12.13 -8.27
C TYR A 10 -16.07 -13.56 -7.88
N THR A 11 -16.99 -14.16 -8.64
CA THR A 11 -17.35 -15.58 -8.47
C THR A 11 -16.84 -16.41 -9.63
N ALA A 12 -16.14 -17.51 -9.32
CA ALA A 12 -15.71 -18.51 -10.31
C ALA A 12 -16.16 -19.91 -9.89
N LYS A 13 -16.54 -20.74 -10.88
CA LYS A 13 -16.79 -22.17 -10.69
C LYS A 13 -15.65 -22.93 -11.35
N ILE A 14 -14.91 -23.69 -10.55
CA ILE A 14 -13.73 -24.44 -10.99
C ILE A 14 -13.97 -25.91 -10.64
N LEU A 15 -13.70 -26.81 -11.59
CA LEU A 15 -13.67 -28.24 -11.34
C LEU A 15 -12.28 -28.61 -10.82
N VAL A 16 -12.22 -29.18 -9.62
CA VAL A 16 -10.96 -29.60 -8.99
C VAL A 16 -10.98 -31.12 -8.85
N LYS A 17 -9.97 -31.79 -9.40
CA LYS A 17 -9.68 -33.19 -9.07
C LYS A 17 -8.86 -33.20 -7.79
N TYR A 18 -9.25 -33.99 -6.80
CA TYR A 18 -8.53 -34.09 -5.53
C TYR A 18 -8.57 -35.51 -5.00
N ASP A 19 -7.60 -35.82 -4.15
CA ASP A 19 -7.55 -37.03 -3.33
C ASP A 19 -8.25 -36.75 -1.99
N PRO A 20 -9.28 -37.51 -1.60
CA PRO A 20 -9.97 -37.31 -0.32
C PRO A 20 -9.08 -37.48 0.91
N GLU A 21 -7.93 -38.15 0.79
CA GLU A 21 -6.97 -38.32 1.90
C GLU A 21 -6.01 -37.12 2.05
N VAL A 22 -5.96 -36.22 1.06
CA VAL A 22 -5.04 -35.07 1.04
C VAL A 22 -5.83 -33.77 1.12
N PRO A 23 -5.51 -32.87 2.07
CA PRO A 23 -6.17 -31.56 2.15
C PRO A 23 -5.93 -30.76 0.87
N VAL A 24 -7.01 -30.22 0.30
CA VAL A 24 -6.92 -29.33 -0.86
C VAL A 24 -6.52 -27.95 -0.38
N GLU A 25 -5.30 -27.54 -0.70
CA GLU A 25 -4.83 -26.18 -0.42
C GLU A 25 -5.11 -25.24 -1.60
N TYR A 26 -5.50 -24.00 -1.31
CA TYR A 26 -5.69 -22.99 -2.34
C TYR A 26 -5.22 -21.60 -1.89
N LYS A 27 -4.92 -20.77 -2.90
CA LYS A 27 -4.67 -19.35 -2.77
C LYS A 27 -5.20 -18.57 -3.97
N PHE A 28 -5.52 -17.29 -3.75
CA PHE A 28 -5.90 -16.38 -4.82
C PHE A 28 -4.68 -15.63 -5.41
N LYS A 29 -4.72 -15.45 -6.73
CA LYS A 29 -3.73 -14.65 -7.48
C LYS A 29 -4.43 -13.66 -8.39
N ILE A 30 -4.04 -12.40 -8.31
CA ILE A 30 -4.44 -11.37 -9.27
C ILE A 30 -3.55 -11.51 -10.51
N LEU A 31 -4.17 -11.64 -11.68
CA LEU A 31 -3.48 -11.60 -12.97
C LEU A 31 -3.62 -10.20 -13.56
N PRO A 32 -2.53 -9.45 -13.72
CA PRO A 32 -2.57 -8.12 -14.30
C PRO A 32 -2.87 -8.21 -15.80
N ASN A 33 -3.76 -7.36 -16.31
CA ASN A 33 -4.16 -7.34 -17.72
C ASN A 33 -3.08 -6.71 -18.66
N ARG A 34 -1.91 -6.36 -18.13
CA ARG A 34 -0.78 -5.68 -18.82
C ARG A 34 0.54 -6.15 -18.20
N ASN A 35 1.69 -5.74 -18.77
CA ASN A 35 3.04 -5.92 -18.22
C ASN A 35 3.29 -5.13 -16.92
N ILE A 36 2.33 -5.16 -16.00
CA ILE A 36 2.39 -4.55 -14.68
C ILE A 36 2.77 -5.66 -13.71
N SER A 37 3.91 -5.53 -13.06
CA SER A 37 4.33 -6.43 -11.99
C SER A 37 3.59 -6.07 -10.70
N LEU A 38 2.83 -7.03 -10.16
CA LEU A 38 2.08 -6.89 -8.90
C LEU A 38 2.94 -7.28 -7.69
N PRO A 39 2.67 -6.75 -6.47
CA PRO A 39 3.33 -7.21 -5.25
C PRO A 39 3.09 -8.70 -5.04
N ASN A 40 4.09 -9.42 -4.52
CA ASN A 40 4.03 -10.87 -4.35
C ASN A 40 3.61 -11.62 -5.64
N ASN A 41 3.96 -11.09 -6.82
CA ASN A 41 3.52 -11.58 -8.13
C ASN A 41 1.98 -11.73 -8.26
N GLY A 42 1.22 -10.95 -7.50
CA GLY A 42 -0.24 -10.98 -7.47
C GLY A 42 -0.83 -12.00 -6.50
N TRP A 43 -0.01 -12.83 -5.83
CA TRP A 43 -0.48 -13.78 -4.83
C TRP A 43 -0.93 -13.08 -3.55
N GLU A 44 -1.97 -13.61 -2.91
CA GLU A 44 -2.32 -13.20 -1.55
C GLU A 44 -1.20 -13.49 -0.54
N SER A 45 -1.05 -12.62 0.46
CA SER A 45 0.05 -12.66 1.44
C SER A 45 -0.20 -13.61 2.61
N VAL A 46 -1.41 -14.15 2.75
CA VAL A 46 -1.76 -15.08 3.84
C VAL A 46 -1.16 -16.46 3.61
N GLN A 47 -1.23 -17.36 4.60
CA GLN A 47 -0.87 -18.77 4.42
C GLN A 47 -1.82 -19.48 3.45
N ASN A 48 -1.44 -20.67 2.97
CA ASN A 48 -2.31 -21.47 2.12
C ASN A 48 -3.58 -21.81 2.88
N ARG A 49 -4.73 -21.65 2.21
CA ARG A 49 -6.03 -21.95 2.80
C ARG A 49 -6.32 -23.41 2.57
N ILE A 50 -6.83 -24.10 3.58
CA ILE A 50 -7.27 -25.48 3.45
C ILE A 50 -8.76 -25.46 3.11
N LEU A 51 -9.12 -26.11 2.00
CA LEU A 51 -10.49 -26.34 1.58
C LEU A 51 -10.97 -27.64 2.22
N ASP A 52 -11.91 -27.53 3.15
CA ASP A 52 -12.57 -28.70 3.70
C ASP A 52 -13.53 -29.31 2.67
N VAL A 53 -13.13 -30.46 2.14
CA VAL A 53 -13.82 -31.17 1.08
C VAL A 53 -14.88 -32.14 1.57
N ASN A 54 -14.77 -32.68 2.79
CA ASN A 54 -15.75 -33.53 3.52
C ASN A 54 -16.86 -34.22 2.68
N GLY A 55 -16.50 -34.91 1.59
CA GLY A 55 -17.42 -35.60 0.67
C GLY A 55 -18.41 -34.71 -0.11
N ARG A 56 -18.25 -33.38 -0.11
CA ARG A 56 -19.19 -32.43 -0.74
C ARG A 56 -18.89 -32.26 -2.22
N LYS A 57 -19.92 -32.41 -3.07
CA LYS A 57 -19.83 -32.20 -4.54
C LYS A 57 -19.64 -30.74 -4.97
N LYS A 58 -19.98 -29.78 -4.10
CA LYS A 58 -19.85 -28.34 -4.33
C LYS A 58 -19.45 -27.67 -3.03
N ILE A 59 -18.38 -26.88 -3.07
CA ILE A 59 -17.87 -26.17 -1.91
C ILE A 59 -17.67 -24.71 -2.31
N LYS A 60 -18.13 -23.80 -1.45
CA LYS A 60 -17.89 -22.37 -1.60
C LYS A 60 -16.58 -22.05 -0.90
N ALA A 61 -15.55 -21.73 -1.68
CA ALA A 61 -14.36 -21.10 -1.13
C ALA A 61 -14.73 -19.64 -0.81
N PRO A 62 -14.67 -19.20 0.47
CA PRO A 62 -14.95 -17.82 0.81
C PRO A 62 -13.88 -16.92 0.17
N TYR A 63 -14.31 -15.99 -0.68
CA TYR A 63 -13.50 -14.84 -1.03
C TYR A 63 -13.37 -14.00 0.25
N ILE A 64 -12.17 -13.94 0.79
CA ILE A 64 -11.79 -12.91 1.76
C ILE A 64 -11.04 -11.87 0.96
N GLU A 65 -11.37 -10.60 1.21
CA GLU A 65 -10.67 -9.44 0.66
C GLU A 65 -9.18 -9.73 0.55
N PHE A 66 -8.52 -9.25 -0.51
CA PHE A 66 -7.06 -9.13 -0.56
C PHE A 66 -6.59 -8.14 0.53
N GLY A 67 -6.79 -8.53 1.79
CA GLY A 67 -6.46 -7.79 2.98
C GLY A 67 -4.95 -7.70 3.03
N ASP A 68 -4.45 -6.46 2.98
CA ASP A 68 -3.05 -6.11 3.06
C ASP A 68 -2.17 -6.21 1.82
N ILE A 69 -2.73 -6.12 0.60
CA ILE A 69 -1.85 -5.68 -0.49
C ILE A 69 -1.55 -4.18 -0.30
N ARG A 70 -0.31 -3.90 0.11
CA ARG A 70 0.24 -2.57 0.32
C ARG A 70 1.33 -2.28 -0.71
N ARG A 71 1.47 -1.00 -1.08
CA ARG A 71 2.63 -0.46 -1.80
C ARG A 71 3.46 0.37 -0.81
N VAL A 72 4.78 0.39 -0.97
CA VAL A 72 5.68 1.17 -0.11
C VAL A 72 6.05 2.46 -0.82
N ALA A 73 5.95 3.62 -0.17
CA ALA A 73 6.43 4.89 -0.68
C ALA A 73 7.69 5.31 0.08
N ARG A 74 8.84 5.40 -0.60
CA ARG A 74 10.08 5.91 0.00
C ARG A 74 10.18 7.42 -0.22
N PHE A 75 10.24 8.17 0.86
CA PHE A 75 10.46 9.61 0.85
C PHE A 75 11.91 9.90 1.17
N ILE A 76 12.57 10.69 0.33
CA ILE A 76 13.91 11.23 0.57
C ILE A 76 13.78 12.74 0.43
N VAL A 77 14.13 13.46 1.49
CA VAL A 77 13.97 14.91 1.60
C VAL A 77 15.33 15.53 1.84
N ASP A 78 15.80 16.33 0.88
CA ASP A 78 16.92 17.25 1.10
C ASP A 78 16.40 18.50 1.81
N ALA A 79 16.68 18.62 3.11
CA ALA A 79 16.19 19.72 3.92
C ALA A 79 16.96 21.03 3.71
N LYS A 80 18.04 21.07 2.91
CA LYS A 80 18.86 22.29 2.71
C LYS A 80 18.04 23.48 2.25
N ASN A 81 17.07 23.27 1.35
CA ASN A 81 16.21 24.33 0.84
C ASN A 81 15.21 24.82 1.91
N LEU A 82 14.72 23.93 2.77
CA LEU A 82 13.84 24.30 3.88
C LEU A 82 14.60 25.10 4.95
N ILE A 83 15.85 24.72 5.21
CA ILE A 83 16.75 25.40 6.16
C ILE A 83 17.17 26.77 5.62
N SER A 84 17.61 26.86 4.36
CA SER A 84 18.06 28.12 3.76
C SER A 84 16.95 29.17 3.68
N LYS A 85 15.70 28.73 3.45
CA LYS A 85 14.50 29.58 3.48
C LYS A 85 13.97 29.86 4.89
N LYS A 86 14.63 29.36 5.94
CA LYS A 86 14.18 29.45 7.35
C LYS A 86 12.78 28.86 7.60
N VAL A 87 12.33 27.95 6.73
CA VAL A 87 11.06 27.22 6.88
C VAL A 87 11.21 26.10 7.91
N PHE A 88 12.38 25.46 7.94
CA PHE A 88 12.70 24.41 8.90
C PHE A 88 14.01 24.73 9.61
N LEU A 89 13.92 25.09 10.89
CA LEU A 89 15.05 25.27 11.78
C LEU A 89 14.90 24.25 12.92
N PRO A 90 15.48 23.05 12.79
CA PRO A 90 15.36 22.03 13.81
C PRO A 90 16.10 22.44 15.08
N LEU A 91 15.38 22.50 16.20
CA LEU A 91 15.94 22.55 17.53
C LEU A 91 16.16 21.13 18.05
N LYS A 92 16.95 20.99 19.11
CA LYS A 92 17.17 19.70 19.76
C LYS A 92 15.82 19.12 20.20
N GLY A 93 15.50 17.92 19.71
CA GLY A 93 14.24 17.21 20.01
C GLY A 93 13.13 17.42 18.98
N ASP A 94 13.31 18.30 17.99
CA ASP A 94 12.34 18.42 16.90
C ASP A 94 12.37 17.22 15.96
N ILE A 95 11.18 16.80 15.50
CA ILE A 95 10.99 15.68 14.59
C ILE A 95 10.45 16.21 13.27
N LEU A 96 11.17 15.93 12.18
CA LEU A 96 10.67 16.12 10.83
C LEU A 96 9.83 14.91 10.44
N GLN A 97 8.64 15.14 9.91
CA GLN A 97 7.67 14.10 9.58
C GLN A 97 7.08 14.30 8.18
N ILE A 98 6.65 13.18 7.59
CA ILE A 98 5.81 13.15 6.40
C ILE A 98 4.38 12.94 6.87
N GLU A 99 3.46 13.76 6.38
CA GLU A 99 2.02 13.55 6.57
C GLU A 99 1.41 13.19 5.23
N LEU A 100 0.67 12.09 5.19
CA LEU A 100 -0.07 11.61 4.02
C LEU A 100 -1.56 11.76 4.26
N ASN A 101 -2.26 12.31 3.27
CA ASN A 101 -3.71 12.28 3.18
C ASN A 101 -4.10 11.26 2.10
N LEU A 102 -4.84 10.23 2.53
CA LEU A 102 -5.26 9.09 1.71
C LEU A 102 -6.74 9.24 1.37
N ASP A 103 -7.04 9.48 0.09
CA ASP A 103 -8.40 9.68 -0.45
C ASP A 103 -9.24 10.76 0.26
N GLY A 104 -8.64 11.67 1.03
CA GLY A 104 -9.38 12.64 1.85
C GLY A 104 -10.01 12.05 3.12
N LYS A 105 -9.79 10.75 3.41
CA LYS A 105 -10.51 10.03 4.47
C LYS A 105 -9.63 9.65 5.65
N CYS A 106 -8.34 9.44 5.42
CA CYS A 106 -7.41 8.98 6.43
C CYS A 106 -6.11 9.78 6.34
N THR A 107 -5.54 10.08 7.49
CA THR A 107 -4.22 10.70 7.60
C THR A 107 -3.24 9.70 8.21
N LEU A 108 -2.06 9.58 7.62
CA LEU A 108 -0.93 8.85 8.18
C LEU A 108 0.24 9.81 8.38
N THR A 109 0.95 9.66 9.49
CA THR A 109 2.19 10.43 9.75
C THR A 109 3.32 9.48 10.04
N ASP A 110 4.51 9.78 9.55
CA ASP A 110 5.70 9.03 9.88
C ASP A 110 6.92 9.92 10.07
N ALA A 111 7.81 9.53 10.99
CA ALA A 111 9.04 10.24 11.28
C ALA A 111 10.06 10.00 10.16
N LEU A 112 10.73 11.08 9.73
CA LEU A 112 11.89 10.94 8.88
C LEU A 112 13.14 10.80 9.75
N THR A 113 13.94 9.80 9.44
CA THR A 113 15.25 9.61 10.05
C THR A 113 16.26 10.49 9.32
N ALA A 114 17.02 11.28 10.09
CA ALA A 114 18.13 12.04 9.52
C ALA A 114 19.24 11.09 9.07
N SER A 115 19.73 11.28 7.86
CA SER A 115 20.96 10.71 7.36
C SER A 115 22.01 11.81 7.17
N GLU A 116 23.05 11.57 6.37
CA GLU A 116 24.12 12.53 6.15
C GLU A 116 23.66 13.78 5.37
N ASN A 117 24.33 14.91 5.59
CA ASN A 117 24.18 16.13 4.77
C ASN A 117 22.77 16.74 4.72
N SER A 118 22.02 16.74 5.82
CA SER A 118 20.64 17.27 5.90
C SER A 118 19.63 16.50 5.01
N ILE A 119 19.95 15.25 4.68
CA ILE A 119 19.02 14.35 4.04
C ILE A 119 18.20 13.64 5.12
N TYR A 120 16.90 13.50 4.87
CA TYR A 120 15.96 12.84 5.76
C TYR A 120 15.19 11.80 4.95
N GLU A 121 14.97 10.62 5.53
CA GLU A 121 14.28 9.55 4.82
C GLU A 121 13.27 8.77 5.66
N THR A 122 12.24 8.26 4.99
CA THR A 122 11.33 7.25 5.55
C THR A 122 10.67 6.41 4.45
N ALA A 123 10.06 5.29 4.82
CA ALA A 123 9.28 4.42 3.96
C ALA A 123 7.90 4.14 4.57
N VAL A 124 6.84 4.57 3.88
CA VAL A 124 5.46 4.44 4.36
C VAL A 124 4.70 3.38 3.58
N MET A 125 4.00 2.50 4.27
CA MET A 125 3.10 1.53 3.64
C MET A 125 1.74 2.15 3.34
N ILE A 126 1.28 2.01 2.10
CA ILE A 126 0.00 2.56 1.61
C ILE A 126 -0.86 1.42 1.06
N PRO A 127 -2.12 1.26 1.51
CA PRO A 127 -3.02 0.25 0.96
C PRO A 127 -3.25 0.44 -0.55
N LEU A 128 -3.27 -0.64 -1.34
CA LEU A 128 -3.50 -0.54 -2.78
C LEU A 128 -4.85 0.09 -3.15
N LYS A 129 -5.87 -0.06 -2.30
CA LYS A 129 -7.20 0.53 -2.49
C LYS A 129 -7.20 2.06 -2.52
N VAL A 130 -6.15 2.70 -1.97
CA VAL A 130 -6.03 4.16 -1.99
C VAL A 130 -5.77 4.63 -3.41
N LYS A 131 -6.57 5.58 -3.91
CA LYS A 131 -6.45 6.08 -5.30
C LYS A 131 -5.74 7.43 -5.35
N LYS A 132 -6.06 8.34 -4.43
CA LYS A 132 -5.49 9.68 -4.32
C LYS A 132 -4.62 9.75 -3.08
N ILE A 133 -3.37 10.17 -3.26
CA ILE A 133 -2.43 10.38 -2.16
C ILE A 133 -1.91 11.80 -2.28
N ARG A 134 -2.05 12.55 -1.18
CA ARG A 134 -1.37 13.83 -1.00
C ARG A 134 -0.37 13.71 0.13
N TYR A 135 0.73 14.44 0.05
CA TYR A 135 1.69 14.52 1.14
C TYR A 135 2.06 15.97 1.46
N ARG A 136 2.50 16.20 2.69
CA ARG A 136 3.22 17.41 3.09
C ARG A 136 4.27 17.09 4.14
N LEU A 137 5.22 17.99 4.34
CA LEU A 137 6.15 17.91 5.46
C LEU A 137 5.56 18.64 6.66
N VAL A 138 5.69 18.02 7.82
CA VAL A 138 5.28 18.61 9.10
C VAL A 138 6.41 18.50 10.11
N LYS A 139 6.42 19.40 11.08
CA LYS A 139 7.28 19.38 12.25
C LYS A 139 6.43 19.03 13.46
N ASN A 140 6.88 18.10 14.29
CA ASN A 140 6.23 17.70 15.54
C ASN A 140 4.72 17.40 15.37
N ILE A 141 4.36 16.67 14.30
CA ILE A 141 3.02 16.22 13.91
C ILE A 141 2.08 17.32 13.41
N ASN A 142 2.14 18.53 13.96
CA ASN A 142 1.08 19.52 13.81
C ASN A 142 1.51 20.83 13.13
N ILE A 143 2.81 21.09 12.91
CA ILE A 143 3.28 22.31 12.26
C ILE A 143 3.56 22.04 10.78
N PRO A 144 2.71 22.47 9.83
CA PRO A 144 2.97 22.28 8.42
C PRO A 144 4.16 23.12 7.93
N LEU A 145 5.09 22.47 7.25
CA LEU A 145 6.28 23.10 6.64
C LEU A 145 6.11 23.32 5.13
N THR A 146 5.24 22.55 4.50
CA THR A 146 4.94 22.67 3.07
C THR A 146 3.45 22.54 2.81
N ASP A 147 3.01 23.03 1.65
CA ASP A 147 1.67 22.74 1.15
C ASP A 147 1.51 21.25 0.80
N TRP A 148 0.25 20.83 0.73
CA TRP A 148 -0.15 19.51 0.24
C TRP A 148 0.15 19.36 -1.25
N ARG A 149 0.86 18.28 -1.60
CA ARG A 149 1.21 17.93 -2.98
C ARG A 149 0.67 16.56 -3.34
N ASP A 150 0.11 16.43 -4.55
CA ASP A 150 -0.33 15.15 -5.08
C ASP A 150 0.87 14.29 -5.48
N ILE A 151 0.80 12.99 -5.14
CA ILE A 151 1.79 12.01 -5.56
C ILE A 151 1.14 10.78 -6.14
N PHE A 152 1.77 10.26 -7.19
CA PHE A 152 1.53 8.91 -7.63
C PHE A 152 2.58 8.00 -7.01
N VAL A 153 2.12 7.04 -6.22
CA VAL A 153 2.97 5.97 -5.70
C VAL A 153 2.71 4.73 -6.54
N GLY A 154 3.66 4.40 -7.40
CA GLY A 154 3.61 3.17 -8.18
C GLY A 154 3.73 1.92 -7.30
N ILE A 155 3.43 0.78 -7.88
CA ILE A 155 3.38 -0.52 -7.18
C ILE A 155 4.73 -0.94 -6.58
N ARG A 156 5.84 -0.44 -7.14
CA ARG A 156 7.22 -0.66 -6.65
C ARG A 156 7.77 0.47 -5.77
N GLY A 157 6.92 1.40 -5.35
CA GLY A 157 7.34 2.58 -4.58
C GLY A 157 8.05 3.66 -5.36
N LYS A 158 8.02 3.58 -6.70
CA LYS A 158 8.40 4.71 -7.56
C LYS A 158 7.40 5.84 -7.33
N ILE A 159 7.90 6.94 -6.74
CA ILE A 159 7.13 8.17 -6.58
C ILE A 159 7.34 9.02 -7.83
N THR A 160 6.25 9.46 -8.45
CA THR A 160 6.29 10.51 -9.47
C THR A 160 5.39 11.65 -9.03
N ASN A 161 5.93 12.86 -9.03
CA ASN A 161 5.14 14.06 -8.82
C ASN A 161 4.14 14.19 -9.97
N ILE A 162 2.87 14.36 -9.63
CA ILE A 162 1.85 14.73 -10.61
C ILE A 162 2.02 16.24 -10.79
N LYS A 163 2.31 16.66 -12.02
CA LYS A 163 2.41 18.09 -12.38
C LYS A 163 1.05 18.76 -12.30
#